data_AF-A0A843I2Z7-F1
#
_entry.id   AF-A0A843I2Z7-F1
#
_cell.length_a   1.000
_cell.length_b   1.000
_cell.length_c   1.000
_cell.angle_alpha   90.00
_cell.angle_beta   90.00
_cell.angle_gamma   90.00
#
_symmetry.space_group_name_H-M   'P 1'
#
loop_
_entity.id
_entity.type
_entity.pdbx_description
1 polymer ?
#
loop_
_entity_poly.entity_id
_entity_poly.type
_entity_poly.pdbx_seq_one_letter_code
_entity_poly.pdbx_strand_id
1 'polypeptide(L)'
;MKLKIKSLGPLTDTELDLGDLTVLFGPPSSGKSYILKAIYSRMAFLDKANNYEFANLITSNFVKDLEKKALAGEREFTVNLIDPFLTGMEELVNHYAKFFFTSFDVELEGLEGVTDVVSDELKRVVTREETFTPYSQEVGVSVTYDRGIIRIKAKGESNQEISYYLPIALNEYLSTRVIPSVMAIVSEKYGKVKYIPFGREAILLLRPKIVTRQYRSLAYWLEKGINTLREKSLADEIFNVRISATESQGISVNGYPVHMTSSSLNEISVLDLLVHGVR
;
A
#
# COMPACT_ATOMS: atom_id res chain seq x y z
N MET A 1 13.23 -15.73 9.49
CA MET A 1 11.82 -15.91 9.07
C MET A 1 11.79 -17.17 8.21
N LYS A 2 10.72 -17.96 8.20
CA LYS A 2 10.67 -19.15 7.33
C LYS A 2 9.47 -19.06 6.41
N LEU A 3 9.64 -19.54 5.18
CA LEU A 3 8.58 -19.61 4.20
C LEU A 3 8.32 -21.08 3.89
N LYS A 4 7.10 -21.55 4.15
CA LYS A 4 6.64 -22.88 3.77
C LYS A 4 5.67 -22.73 2.62
N ILE A 5 6.00 -23.36 1.50
CA ILE A 5 5.24 -23.31 0.25
C ILE A 5 4.76 -24.72 -0.05
N LYS A 6 3.46 -24.96 0.07
CA LYS A 6 2.88 -26.25 -0.37
C LYS A 6 2.70 -26.24 -1.88
N SER A 7 2.14 -25.16 -2.42
CA SER A 7 1.95 -24.99 -3.87
C SER A 7 1.98 -23.51 -4.27
N LEU A 8 2.92 -23.13 -5.13
CA LEU A 8 3.06 -21.78 -5.68
C LEU A 8 3.77 -21.78 -7.05
N GLY A 9 3.00 -21.82 -8.14
CA GLY A 9 3.57 -21.89 -9.49
C GLY A 9 4.46 -23.12 -9.67
N PRO A 10 5.75 -22.98 -10.02
CA PRO A 10 6.67 -24.13 -10.15
C PRO A 10 7.21 -24.66 -8.82
N LEU A 11 6.86 -24.05 -7.68
CA LEU A 11 7.33 -24.43 -6.35
C LEU A 11 6.27 -25.29 -5.67
N THR A 12 6.64 -26.52 -5.31
CA THR A 12 5.81 -27.48 -4.58
C THR A 12 6.59 -28.01 -3.39
N ASP A 13 5.95 -28.12 -2.22
CA ASP A 13 6.54 -28.63 -0.96
C ASP A 13 7.94 -28.05 -0.66
N THR A 14 8.08 -26.73 -0.80
CA THR A 14 9.33 -26.00 -0.59
C THR A 14 9.35 -25.33 0.76
N GLU A 15 10.43 -25.53 1.51
CA GLU A 15 10.73 -24.74 2.70
C GLU A 15 11.94 -23.85 2.45
N LEU A 16 11.87 -22.60 2.88
CA LEU A 16 12.94 -21.63 2.69
C LEU A 16 13.19 -20.80 3.95
N ASP A 17 14.41 -20.89 4.46
CA ASP A 17 14.88 -20.06 5.58
C ASP A 17 15.35 -18.69 5.06
N LEU A 18 14.72 -17.64 5.54
CA LEU A 18 15.09 -16.24 5.30
C LEU A 18 15.93 -15.72 6.47
N GLY A 19 17.22 -15.53 6.20
CA GLY A 19 18.17 -14.88 7.11
C GLY A 19 18.23 -13.37 6.91
N ASP A 20 19.19 -12.71 7.57
CA ASP A 20 19.35 -11.24 7.52
C ASP A 20 19.66 -10.73 6.10
N LEU A 21 20.39 -11.53 5.32
CA LEU A 21 20.65 -11.31 3.90
C LEU A 21 20.39 -12.61 3.14
N THR A 22 19.25 -12.66 2.44
CA THR A 22 18.93 -13.75 1.54
C THR A 22 19.03 -13.28 0.10
N VAL A 23 19.77 -14.03 -0.74
CA VAL A 23 19.86 -13.77 -2.18
C VAL A 23 19.32 -14.99 -2.93
N LEU A 24 18.30 -14.78 -3.77
CA LEU A 24 17.65 -15.82 -4.55
C LEU A 24 18.29 -15.92 -5.94
N PHE A 25 19.05 -16.97 -6.20
CA PHE A 25 19.65 -17.27 -7.51
C PHE A 25 18.95 -18.45 -8.19
N GLY A 26 18.96 -18.46 -9.53
CA GLY A 26 18.43 -19.57 -10.32
C GLY A 26 18.13 -19.16 -11.77
N PRO A 27 17.92 -20.13 -12.68
CA PRO A 27 17.60 -19.87 -14.08
C PRO A 27 16.26 -19.12 -14.22
N PRO A 28 15.97 -18.48 -15.38
CA PRO A 28 14.65 -17.92 -15.65
C PRO A 28 13.51 -18.91 -15.33
N SER A 29 12.38 -18.39 -14.86
CA SER A 29 11.19 -19.20 -14.51
C SER A 29 11.34 -20.18 -13.34
N SER A 30 12.45 -20.13 -12.58
CA SER A 30 12.69 -21.01 -11.41
C SER A 30 11.89 -20.67 -10.14
N GLY A 31 10.83 -19.86 -10.22
CA GLY A 31 10.02 -19.49 -9.03
C GLY A 31 10.53 -18.31 -8.18
N LYS A 32 11.66 -17.67 -8.51
CA LYS A 32 12.19 -16.52 -7.72
C LYS A 32 11.17 -15.40 -7.51
N SER A 33 10.51 -14.96 -8.58
CA SER A 33 9.48 -13.91 -8.50
C SER A 33 8.23 -14.38 -7.76
N TYR A 34 7.94 -15.68 -7.77
CA TYR A 34 6.82 -16.25 -7.01
C TYR A 34 7.08 -16.14 -5.51
N ILE A 35 8.30 -16.47 -5.04
CA ILE A 35 8.71 -16.30 -3.63
C ILE A 35 8.53 -14.84 -3.18
N LEU A 36 9.04 -13.88 -3.96
CA LEU A 36 8.93 -12.45 -3.61
C LEU A 36 7.47 -11.98 -3.56
N LYS A 37 6.66 -12.37 -4.55
CA LYS A 37 5.24 -12.05 -4.59
C LYS A 37 4.48 -12.65 -3.40
N ALA A 38 4.82 -13.88 -2.99
CA ALA A 38 4.16 -14.53 -1.87
C ALA A 38 4.48 -13.86 -0.53
N ILE A 39 5.75 -13.49 -0.32
CA ILE A 39 6.15 -12.69 0.85
C ILE A 39 5.39 -11.36 0.84
N TYR A 40 5.36 -10.67 -0.31
CA TYR A 40 4.64 -9.40 -0.43
C TYR A 40 3.15 -9.55 -0.12
N SER A 41 2.45 -10.52 -0.71
CA SER A 41 1.02 -10.75 -0.43
C SER A 41 0.74 -10.94 1.06
N ARG A 42 1.57 -11.74 1.76
CA ARG A 42 1.42 -11.98 3.20
C ARG A 42 1.70 -10.76 4.08
N MET A 43 2.39 -9.75 3.54
CA MET A 43 2.84 -8.58 4.27
C MET A 43 2.28 -7.27 3.71
N ALA A 44 1.29 -7.34 2.82
CA ALA A 44 0.76 -6.20 2.08
C ALA A 44 0.21 -5.09 2.99
N PHE A 45 -0.26 -5.41 4.19
CA PHE A 45 -0.75 -4.45 5.18
C PHE A 45 0.38 -3.63 5.84
N LEU A 46 1.65 -4.03 5.66
CA LEU A 46 2.83 -3.27 6.11
C LEU A 46 3.40 -2.36 5.01
N ASP A 47 2.75 -2.32 3.84
CA ASP A 47 3.08 -1.40 2.77
C ASP A 47 2.21 -0.15 2.86
N LYS A 48 2.83 1.01 3.10
CA LYS A 48 2.12 2.29 3.19
C LYS A 48 1.39 2.65 1.89
N ALA A 49 1.86 2.19 0.73
CA ALA A 49 1.19 2.42 -0.55
C ALA A 49 -0.21 1.79 -0.60
N ASN A 50 -0.43 0.74 0.19
CA ASN A 50 -1.69 0.01 0.24
C ASN A 50 -2.69 0.60 1.24
N ASN A 51 -2.36 1.69 1.93
CA ASN A 51 -3.22 2.26 2.96
C ASN A 51 -4.63 2.60 2.47
N TYR A 52 -4.73 3.16 1.27
CA TYR A 52 -6.02 3.56 0.71
C TYR A 52 -6.87 2.33 0.39
N GLU A 53 -6.29 1.33 -0.28
CA GLU A 53 -6.97 0.06 -0.57
C GLU A 53 -7.35 -0.67 0.72
N PHE A 54 -6.46 -0.69 1.71
CA PHE A 54 -6.72 -1.29 3.01
C PHE A 54 -7.86 -0.57 3.74
N ALA A 55 -7.89 0.77 3.72
CA ALA A 55 -9.00 1.53 4.27
C ALA A 55 -10.33 1.18 3.59
N ASN A 56 -10.35 1.04 2.26
CA ASN A 56 -11.55 0.64 1.52
C ASN A 56 -12.06 -0.74 1.96
N LEU A 57 -11.17 -1.72 2.13
CA LEU A 57 -11.53 -3.05 2.61
C LEU A 57 -12.14 -2.97 4.01
N ILE A 58 -11.50 -2.22 4.92
CA ILE A 58 -12.01 -2.02 6.29
C ILE A 58 -13.40 -1.38 6.27
N THR A 59 -13.60 -0.27 5.55
CA THR A 59 -14.87 0.45 5.54
C THR A 59 -16.00 -0.34 4.89
N SER A 60 -15.70 -1.16 3.88
CA SER A 60 -16.70 -1.97 3.18
C SER A 60 -17.52 -2.88 4.10
N ASN A 61 -16.95 -3.25 5.26
CA ASN A 61 -17.58 -4.10 6.28
C ASN A 61 -18.77 -3.42 6.99
N PHE A 62 -18.82 -2.08 7.04
CA PHE A 62 -19.84 -1.37 7.84
C PHE A 62 -20.43 -0.13 7.16
N VAL A 63 -19.85 0.37 6.07
CA VAL A 63 -20.23 1.67 5.49
C VAL A 63 -21.68 1.72 4.98
N LYS A 64 -22.20 0.61 4.44
CA LYS A 64 -23.60 0.55 3.97
C LYS A 64 -24.62 0.78 5.08
N ASP A 65 -24.32 0.33 6.30
CA ASP A 65 -25.18 0.58 7.46
C ASP A 65 -25.14 2.07 7.86
N LEU A 66 -23.97 2.69 7.81
CA LEU A 66 -23.80 4.12 8.08
C LEU A 66 -24.53 4.98 7.05
N GLU A 67 -24.39 4.66 5.76
CA GLU A 67 -25.11 5.32 4.66
C GLU A 67 -26.62 5.26 4.87
N LYS A 68 -27.16 4.07 5.19
CA LYS A 68 -28.58 3.88 5.46
C LYS A 68 -29.06 4.73 6.64
N LYS A 69 -28.29 4.77 7.73
CA LYS A 69 -28.61 5.58 8.92
C LYS A 69 -28.55 7.08 8.62
N ALA A 70 -27.55 7.52 7.85
CA ALA A 70 -27.45 8.91 7.40
C ALA A 70 -28.65 9.34 6.54
N LEU A 71 -29.09 8.47 5.62
CA LEU A 71 -30.30 8.69 4.82
C LEU A 71 -31.56 8.82 5.69
N ALA A 72 -31.62 8.09 6.80
CA ALA A 72 -32.70 8.18 7.80
C ALA A 72 -32.62 9.43 8.70
N GLY A 73 -31.57 10.24 8.57
CA GLY A 73 -31.40 11.49 9.32
C GLY A 73 -30.46 11.40 10.51
N GLU A 74 -29.83 10.25 10.77
CA GLU A 74 -28.79 10.17 11.81
C GLU A 74 -27.58 11.04 11.45
N ARG A 75 -26.93 11.58 12.48
CA ARG A 75 -25.79 12.52 12.34
C ARG A 75 -24.58 12.11 13.15
N GLU A 76 -24.75 11.23 14.13
CA GLU A 76 -23.67 10.75 14.97
C GLU A 76 -23.61 9.23 14.87
N PHE A 77 -22.42 8.71 14.60
CA PHE A 77 -22.20 7.28 14.41
C PHE A 77 -21.04 6.81 15.28
N THR A 78 -21.13 5.57 15.74
CA THR A 78 -20.07 4.91 16.49
C THR A 78 -19.83 3.52 15.92
N VAL A 79 -18.57 3.20 15.63
CA VAL A 79 -18.16 1.91 15.04
C VAL A 79 -17.03 1.33 15.86
N ASN A 80 -17.15 0.06 16.25
CA ASN A 80 -16.01 -0.71 16.73
C ASN A 80 -15.18 -1.18 15.54
N LEU A 81 -13.95 -0.70 15.45
CA LEU A 81 -13.06 -0.90 14.32
C LEU A 81 -12.27 -2.21 14.40
N ILE A 82 -12.20 -2.87 15.56
CA ILE A 82 -11.27 -3.99 15.78
C ILE A 82 -11.52 -5.12 14.76
N ASP A 83 -12.74 -5.66 14.72
CA ASP A 83 -13.05 -6.78 13.82
C ASP A 83 -12.97 -6.36 12.33
N PRO A 84 -13.57 -5.23 11.89
CA PRO A 84 -13.41 -4.76 10.51
C PRO A 84 -11.96 -4.55 10.09
N PHE A 85 -11.10 -4.10 11.01
CA PHE A 85 -9.68 -3.88 10.73
C PHE A 85 -8.95 -5.20 10.49
N LEU A 86 -9.17 -6.21 11.34
CA LEU A 86 -8.56 -7.53 11.21
C LEU A 86 -9.09 -8.26 9.96
N THR A 87 -10.40 -8.16 9.68
CA THR A 87 -10.99 -8.68 8.44
C THR A 87 -10.36 -8.01 7.22
N GLY A 88 -10.22 -6.68 7.22
CA GLY A 88 -9.58 -5.96 6.12
C GLY A 88 -8.12 -6.39 5.89
N MET A 89 -7.37 -6.76 6.94
CA MET A 89 -6.01 -7.28 6.79
C MET A 89 -5.99 -8.60 6.03
N GLU A 90 -6.89 -9.52 6.40
CA GLU A 90 -7.01 -10.82 5.75
C GLU A 90 -7.47 -10.66 4.29
N GLU A 91 -8.43 -9.78 4.05
CA GLU A 91 -8.91 -9.45 2.70
C GLU A 91 -7.80 -8.86 1.82
N LEU A 92 -6.95 -7.98 2.37
CA LEU A 92 -5.84 -7.40 1.62
C LEU A 92 -4.80 -8.46 1.23
N VAL A 93 -4.46 -9.35 2.16
CA VAL A 93 -3.57 -10.48 1.89
C VAL A 93 -4.14 -11.35 0.78
N ASN A 94 -5.43 -11.67 0.86
CA ASN A 94 -6.13 -12.49 -0.11
C ASN A 94 -6.27 -11.79 -1.48
N HIS A 95 -6.45 -10.48 -1.50
CA HIS A 95 -6.49 -9.67 -2.71
C HIS A 95 -5.20 -9.83 -3.51
N TYR A 96 -4.05 -9.57 -2.87
CA TYR A 96 -2.76 -9.70 -3.56
C TYR A 96 -2.39 -11.16 -3.87
N ALA A 97 -2.75 -12.10 -3.00
CA ALA A 97 -2.56 -13.52 -3.28
C ALA A 97 -3.28 -13.94 -4.58
N LYS A 98 -4.56 -13.57 -4.73
CA LYS A 98 -5.36 -13.86 -5.94
C LYS A 98 -4.87 -13.08 -7.17
N PHE A 99 -4.39 -11.85 -6.97
CA PHE A 99 -3.84 -11.04 -8.06
C PHE A 99 -2.58 -11.69 -8.67
N PHE A 100 -1.71 -12.27 -7.83
CA PHE A 100 -0.47 -12.87 -8.29
C PHE A 100 -0.58 -14.35 -8.68
N PHE A 101 -1.53 -15.09 -8.11
CA PHE A 101 -1.54 -16.54 -8.17
C PHE A 101 -2.93 -17.12 -8.42
N THR A 102 -2.97 -18.20 -9.19
CA THR A 102 -4.17 -19.02 -9.39
C THR A 102 -4.40 -20.00 -8.24
N SER A 103 -3.33 -20.49 -7.62
CA SER A 103 -3.34 -21.24 -6.37
C SER A 103 -2.32 -20.64 -5.40
N PHE A 104 -2.71 -20.48 -4.15
CA PHE A 104 -1.87 -19.86 -3.13
C PHE A 104 -1.99 -20.63 -1.81
N ASP A 105 -0.98 -21.46 -1.53
CA ASP A 105 -0.85 -22.15 -0.26
C ASP A 105 0.59 -21.95 0.26
N VAL A 106 0.76 -20.82 0.93
CA VAL A 106 2.04 -20.34 1.43
C VAL A 106 1.88 -19.88 2.87
N GLU A 107 2.60 -20.49 3.79
CA GLU A 107 2.70 -20.09 5.18
C GLU A 107 4.01 -19.31 5.38
N LEU A 108 3.93 -18.14 6.01
CA LEU A 108 5.09 -17.34 6.37
C LEU A 108 5.26 -17.39 7.89
N GLU A 109 6.19 -18.23 8.34
CA GLU A 109 6.54 -18.33 9.76
C GLU A 109 7.33 -17.11 10.18
N GLY A 110 6.96 -16.53 11.32
CA GLY A 110 7.33 -15.18 11.70
C GLY A 110 6.33 -14.15 11.21
N LEU A 111 5.04 -14.48 11.15
CA LEU A 111 3.93 -13.53 11.31
C LEU A 111 2.93 -14.01 12.38
N GLU A 112 3.26 -15.05 13.14
CA GLU A 112 2.37 -15.55 14.20
C GLU A 112 2.11 -14.47 15.24
N GLY A 113 0.86 -14.36 15.67
CA GLY A 113 0.42 -13.36 16.65
C GLY A 113 0.39 -11.92 16.13
N VAL A 114 0.67 -11.65 14.84
CA VAL A 114 0.61 -10.28 14.30
C VAL A 114 -0.79 -9.68 14.45
N THR A 115 -1.83 -10.49 14.30
CA THR A 115 -3.24 -10.09 14.51
C THR A 115 -3.50 -9.69 15.96
N ASP A 116 -2.91 -10.41 16.92
CA ASP A 116 -3.06 -10.11 18.35
C ASP A 116 -2.36 -8.79 18.69
N VAL A 117 -1.15 -8.58 18.16
CA VAL A 117 -0.42 -7.31 18.31
C VAL A 117 -1.21 -6.16 17.70
N VAL A 118 -1.76 -6.32 16.49
CA VAL A 118 -2.61 -5.30 15.86
C VAL A 118 -3.84 -5.01 16.71
N SER A 119 -4.53 -6.04 17.20
CA SER A 119 -5.71 -5.90 18.07
C SER A 119 -5.40 -5.13 19.34
N ASP A 120 -4.26 -5.43 19.97
CA ASP A 120 -3.80 -4.73 21.17
C ASP A 120 -3.44 -3.28 20.89
N GLU A 121 -2.80 -2.98 19.75
CA GLU A 121 -2.48 -1.60 19.38
C GLU A 121 -3.71 -0.79 19.01
N LEU A 122 -4.70 -1.39 18.34
CA LEU A 122 -5.99 -0.74 18.10
C LEU A 122 -6.65 -0.32 19.42
N LYS A 123 -6.55 -1.12 20.49
CA LYS A 123 -7.10 -0.77 21.82
C LYS A 123 -6.30 0.33 22.54
N ARG A 124 -5.15 0.75 22.02
CA ARG A 124 -4.24 1.72 22.67
C ARG A 124 -4.13 3.03 21.91
N VAL A 125 -4.14 2.98 20.59
CA VAL A 125 -3.97 4.14 19.72
C VAL A 125 -5.12 5.13 19.91
N VAL A 126 -4.77 6.40 19.94
CA VAL A 126 -5.69 7.54 19.93
C VAL A 126 -5.20 8.49 18.85
N THR A 127 -6.10 8.93 17.99
CA THR A 127 -5.80 9.92 16.94
C THR A 127 -6.62 11.18 17.17
N ARG A 128 -6.18 12.28 16.58
CA ARG A 128 -6.91 13.56 16.68
C ARG A 128 -8.18 13.51 15.85
N GLU A 129 -9.18 14.29 16.26
CA GLU A 129 -10.35 14.55 15.42
C GLU A 129 -9.92 15.26 14.14
N GLU A 130 -10.49 14.86 13.01
CA GLU A 130 -10.35 15.57 11.75
C GLU A 130 -11.70 15.75 11.09
N THR A 131 -11.91 16.94 10.54
CA THR A 131 -13.12 17.28 9.81
C THR A 131 -12.81 17.30 8.33
N PHE A 132 -13.43 16.40 7.60
CA PHE A 132 -13.51 16.43 6.15
C PHE A 132 -14.63 17.40 5.75
N THR A 133 -14.28 18.46 5.03
CA THR A 133 -15.22 19.39 4.38
C THR A 133 -15.04 19.27 2.87
N PRO A 134 -15.98 18.63 2.15
CA PRO A 134 -15.96 18.63 0.69
C PRO A 134 -16.13 20.06 0.14
N TYR A 135 -15.90 20.21 -1.17
CA TYR A 135 -15.97 21.52 -1.83
C TYR A 135 -17.34 22.22 -1.68
N SER A 136 -18.43 21.48 -1.46
CA SER A 136 -19.68 22.06 -0.98
C SER A 136 -19.54 22.39 0.51
N GLN A 137 -19.39 23.69 0.84
CA GLN A 137 -19.15 24.17 2.21
C GLN A 137 -20.28 23.87 3.21
N GLU A 138 -21.35 23.23 2.78
CA GLU A 138 -22.56 22.95 3.55
C GLU A 138 -22.54 21.61 4.28
N VAL A 139 -21.63 20.70 3.91
CA VAL A 139 -21.49 19.38 4.56
C VAL A 139 -20.13 19.28 5.25
N GLY A 140 -20.10 18.68 6.43
CA GLY A 140 -18.86 18.41 7.16
C GLY A 140 -18.94 17.08 7.90
N VAL A 141 -17.95 16.22 7.72
CA VAL A 141 -17.86 14.92 8.40
C VAL A 141 -16.62 14.93 9.30
N SER A 142 -16.84 14.96 10.61
CA SER A 142 -15.76 14.88 11.60
C SER A 142 -15.59 13.45 12.06
N VAL A 143 -14.37 12.94 12.03
CA VAL A 143 -14.02 11.57 12.40
C VAL A 143 -12.97 11.62 13.50
N THR A 144 -13.18 10.84 14.56
CA THR A 144 -12.19 10.65 15.63
C THR A 144 -12.04 9.16 15.90
N TYR A 145 -10.83 8.73 16.22
CA TYR A 145 -10.57 7.37 16.68
C TYR A 145 -9.89 7.35 18.05
N ASP A 146 -10.42 6.50 18.91
CA ASP A 146 -10.01 6.35 20.30
C ASP A 146 -10.19 4.89 20.73
N ARG A 147 -9.06 4.17 20.87
CA ARG A 147 -8.99 2.84 21.48
C ARG A 147 -9.98 1.84 20.88
N GLY A 148 -9.90 1.65 19.57
CA GLY A 148 -10.74 0.70 18.84
C GLY A 148 -12.09 1.26 18.42
N ILE A 149 -12.48 2.46 18.85
CA ILE A 149 -13.76 3.06 18.51
C ILE A 149 -13.58 4.24 17.57
N ILE A 150 -14.26 4.22 16.42
CA ILE A 150 -14.45 5.39 15.57
C ILE A 150 -15.74 6.10 16.00
N ARG A 151 -15.66 7.41 16.17
CA ARG A 151 -16.81 8.31 16.34
C ARG A 151 -16.88 9.25 15.15
N ILE A 152 -18.07 9.39 14.58
CA ILE A 152 -18.31 10.19 13.38
C ILE A 152 -19.42 11.19 13.69
N LYS A 153 -19.21 12.44 13.31
CA LYS A 153 -20.22 13.50 13.41
C LYS A 153 -20.39 14.19 12.06
N ALA A 154 -21.57 14.09 11.48
CA ALA A 154 -21.92 14.75 10.24
C ALA A 154 -22.73 16.02 10.51
N LYS A 155 -22.44 17.06 9.73
CA LYS A 155 -23.19 18.31 9.64
C LYS A 155 -23.62 18.53 8.19
N GLY A 156 -24.80 19.08 8.00
CA GLY A 156 -25.36 19.38 6.68
C GLY A 156 -26.87 19.17 6.63
N GLU A 157 -27.51 19.85 5.69
CA GLU A 157 -28.97 19.79 5.49
C GLU A 157 -29.38 18.55 4.67
N SER A 158 -28.58 18.16 3.68
CA SER A 158 -28.88 17.03 2.79
C SER A 158 -28.42 15.69 3.39
N ASN A 159 -29.39 14.84 3.75
CA ASN A 159 -29.12 13.44 4.13
C ASN A 159 -28.39 12.66 3.02
N GLN A 160 -28.71 12.97 1.75
CA GLN A 160 -28.10 12.31 0.59
C GLN A 160 -26.63 12.67 0.45
N GLU A 161 -26.28 13.95 0.61
CA GLU A 161 -24.88 14.38 0.55
C GLU A 161 -24.07 13.82 1.72
N ILE A 162 -24.64 13.82 2.94
CA ILE A 162 -23.98 13.21 4.09
C ILE A 162 -23.70 11.72 3.84
N SER A 163 -24.72 10.99 3.35
CA SER A 163 -24.55 9.58 3.00
C SER A 163 -23.44 9.38 1.98
N TYR A 164 -23.31 10.26 0.98
CA TYR A 164 -22.30 10.17 -0.04
C TYR A 164 -20.88 10.48 0.46
N TYR A 165 -20.71 11.47 1.33
CA TYR A 165 -19.39 11.90 1.81
C TYR A 165 -18.86 11.10 3.00
N LEU A 166 -19.73 10.38 3.74
CA LEU A 166 -19.32 9.49 4.83
C LEU A 166 -18.24 8.46 4.43
N PRO A 167 -18.41 7.63 3.39
CA PRO A 167 -17.39 6.66 2.96
C PRO A 167 -16.06 7.33 2.64
N ILE A 168 -16.10 8.48 1.96
CA ILE A 168 -14.92 9.22 1.52
C ILE A 168 -14.12 9.72 2.73
N ALA A 169 -14.78 10.43 3.65
CA ALA A 169 -14.17 10.94 4.86
C ALA A 169 -13.58 9.82 5.74
N LEU A 170 -14.28 8.69 5.84
CA LEU A 170 -13.80 7.54 6.60
C LEU A 170 -12.55 6.89 5.98
N ASN A 171 -12.55 6.68 4.67
CA ASN A 171 -11.42 6.10 3.97
C ASN A 171 -10.18 7.00 4.05
N GLU A 172 -10.36 8.30 3.86
CA GLU A 172 -9.28 9.27 3.99
C GLU A 172 -8.72 9.28 5.42
N TYR A 173 -9.58 9.34 6.43
CA TYR A 173 -9.17 9.32 7.83
C TYR A 173 -8.42 8.04 8.22
N LEU A 174 -8.95 6.87 7.82
CA LEU A 174 -8.32 5.59 8.10
C LEU A 174 -6.95 5.47 7.43
N SER A 175 -6.85 5.80 6.14
CA SER A 175 -5.63 5.65 5.34
C SER A 175 -4.51 6.61 5.76
N THR A 176 -4.84 7.78 6.30
CA THR A 176 -3.87 8.83 6.66
C THR A 176 -3.58 8.90 8.16
N ARG A 177 -4.50 8.46 9.03
CA ARG A 177 -4.35 8.55 10.49
C ARG A 177 -4.26 7.20 11.16
N VAL A 178 -5.31 6.39 11.08
CA VAL A 178 -5.42 5.18 11.92
C VAL A 178 -4.47 4.10 11.44
N ILE A 179 -4.52 3.71 10.17
CA ILE A 179 -3.66 2.66 9.61
C ILE A 179 -2.17 3.00 9.80
N PRO A 180 -1.69 4.22 9.46
CA PRO A 180 -0.29 4.56 9.72
C PRO A 180 0.12 4.49 11.18
N SER A 181 -0.74 4.97 12.09
CA SER A 181 -0.42 5.00 13.52
C SER A 181 -0.31 3.59 14.09
N VAL A 182 -1.21 2.69 13.70
CA VAL A 182 -1.19 1.29 14.14
C VAL A 182 -0.03 0.54 13.50
N MET A 183 0.10 0.61 12.17
CA MET A 183 1.08 -0.19 11.43
C MET A 183 2.53 0.23 11.69
N ALA A 184 2.79 1.51 11.97
CA ALA A 184 4.11 1.95 12.41
C ALA A 184 4.53 1.22 13.70
N ILE A 185 3.67 1.22 14.71
CA ILE A 185 3.94 0.57 16.01
C ILE A 185 4.05 -0.95 15.85
N VAL A 186 3.13 -1.56 15.10
CA VAL A 186 3.17 -3.01 14.81
C VAL A 186 4.49 -3.38 14.15
N SER A 187 4.95 -2.60 13.17
CA SER A 187 6.23 -2.86 12.50
C SER A 187 7.43 -2.76 13.43
N GLU A 188 7.46 -1.77 14.33
CA GLU A 188 8.51 -1.60 15.33
C GLU A 188 8.54 -2.77 16.33
N LYS A 189 7.37 -3.17 16.83
CA LYS A 189 7.25 -4.30 17.77
C LYS A 189 7.62 -5.63 17.14
N TYR A 190 7.25 -5.81 15.89
CA TYR A 190 7.60 -7.03 15.16
C TYR A 190 9.09 -7.10 14.85
N GLY A 191 9.75 -5.94 14.68
CA GLY A 191 11.20 -5.79 14.57
C GLY A 191 11.85 -6.39 13.32
N LYS A 192 11.11 -7.21 12.55
CA LYS A 192 11.57 -7.90 11.34
C LYS A 192 11.12 -7.21 10.05
N VAL A 193 10.20 -6.26 10.13
CA VAL A 193 9.57 -5.61 8.98
C VAL A 193 9.41 -4.11 9.26
N LYS A 194 9.56 -3.27 8.24
CA LYS A 194 9.31 -1.83 8.35
C LYS A 194 8.01 -1.46 7.68
N TYR A 195 7.26 -0.57 8.32
CA TYR A 195 6.12 0.10 7.70
C TYR A 195 6.59 1.29 6.85
N ILE A 196 6.74 1.06 5.55
CA ILE A 196 7.22 2.02 4.55
C ILE A 196 6.50 1.75 3.24
N PRO A 197 6.37 2.74 2.33
CA PRO A 197 5.86 2.45 0.99
C PRO A 197 6.78 1.45 0.31
N PHE A 198 6.22 0.32 -0.13
CA PHE A 198 6.94 -0.72 -0.84
C PHE A 198 7.03 -0.31 -2.31
N GLY A 199 8.15 0.30 -2.61
CA GLY A 199 8.45 0.97 -3.85
C GLY A 199 9.85 1.52 -3.68
N ARG A 200 10.61 1.57 -4.78
CA ARG A 200 12.06 1.85 -4.79
C ARG A 200 12.49 3.11 -4.01
N GLU A 201 11.56 4.01 -3.70
CA GLU A 201 11.75 5.20 -2.87
C GLU A 201 12.35 4.91 -1.49
N ALA A 202 11.91 3.85 -0.79
CA ALA A 202 12.42 3.56 0.56
C ALA A 202 13.82 2.91 0.57
N ILE A 203 14.15 2.12 -0.46
CA ILE A 203 15.50 1.57 -0.66
C ILE A 203 16.51 2.70 -0.91
N LEU A 204 16.09 3.74 -1.63
CA LEU A 204 16.90 4.95 -1.85
C LEU A 204 17.04 5.81 -0.58
N LEU A 205 16.00 5.89 0.25
CA LEU A 205 16.03 6.61 1.54
C LEU A 205 16.84 5.87 2.63
N LEU A 206 16.99 4.54 2.54
CA LEU A 206 17.84 3.75 3.44
C LEU A 206 19.31 3.68 3.00
N ARG A 207 19.64 4.19 1.80
CA ARG A 207 21.02 4.23 1.27
C ARG A 207 22.06 4.73 2.28
N PRO A 208 21.85 5.83 3.04
CA PRO A 208 22.86 6.33 3.98
C PRO A 208 23.10 5.39 5.16
N LYS A 209 22.11 4.58 5.55
CA LYS A 209 22.18 3.64 6.69
C LYS A 209 22.77 2.28 6.30
N ILE A 210 22.77 1.92 5.02
CA ILE A 210 23.27 0.63 4.49
C ILE A 210 24.81 0.66 4.26
N VAL A 211 25.45 1.84 4.34
CA VAL A 211 26.90 2.01 4.08
C VAL A 211 27.80 1.48 5.22
N THR A 212 27.23 0.94 6.31
CA THR A 212 28.02 0.25 7.33
C THR A 212 28.65 -1.03 6.76
N ARG A 213 29.95 -1.26 7.04
CA ARG A 213 30.85 -2.25 6.42
C ARG A 213 30.34 -3.70 6.30
N GLN A 214 29.25 -4.09 6.97
CA GLN A 214 28.67 -5.43 6.94
C GLN A 214 27.83 -5.74 5.68
N TYR A 215 27.36 -4.76 4.91
CA TYR A 215 26.43 -4.99 3.78
C TYR A 215 27.00 -4.62 2.40
N ARG A 216 28.31 -4.78 2.19
CA ARG A 216 28.99 -4.43 0.92
C ARG A 216 28.40 -5.13 -0.31
N SER A 217 27.94 -6.38 -0.17
CA SER A 217 27.31 -7.12 -1.26
C SER A 217 25.96 -6.53 -1.66
N LEU A 218 25.13 -6.14 -0.69
CA LEU A 218 23.83 -5.50 -0.94
C LEU A 218 24.01 -4.11 -1.56
N ALA A 219 24.96 -3.31 -1.05
CA ALA A 219 25.32 -2.02 -1.63
C ALA A 219 25.80 -2.18 -3.09
N TYR A 220 26.66 -3.16 -3.35
CA TYR A 220 27.13 -3.48 -4.70
C TYR A 220 25.98 -3.88 -5.64
N TRP A 221 25.04 -4.73 -5.22
CA TRP A 221 23.93 -5.17 -6.07
C TRP A 221 22.88 -4.06 -6.30
N LEU A 222 22.65 -3.19 -5.33
CA LEU A 222 21.82 -2.00 -5.50
C LEU A 222 22.46 -1.00 -6.46
N GLU A 223 23.76 -0.74 -6.31
CA GLU A 223 24.52 0.15 -7.19
C GLU A 223 24.62 -0.43 -8.60
N LYS A 224 24.80 -1.74 -8.73
CA LYS A 224 24.76 -2.44 -10.01
C LYS A 224 23.37 -2.38 -10.63
N GLY A 225 22.30 -2.60 -9.88
CA GLY A 225 20.92 -2.47 -10.37
C GLY A 225 20.58 -1.05 -10.82
N ILE A 226 21.03 -0.03 -10.10
CA ILE A 226 20.91 1.39 -10.48
C ILE A 226 21.75 1.69 -11.73
N ASN A 227 22.97 1.17 -11.83
CA ASN A 227 23.82 1.35 -13.00
C ASN A 227 23.28 0.60 -14.22
N THR A 228 22.66 -0.57 -14.05
CA THR A 228 21.94 -1.29 -15.11
C THR A 228 20.66 -0.56 -15.54
N LEU A 229 20.04 0.25 -14.67
CA LEU A 229 18.94 1.17 -15.01
C LEU A 229 19.43 2.46 -15.68
N ARG A 230 20.65 2.91 -15.38
CA ARG A 230 21.36 4.01 -16.07
C ARG A 230 21.83 3.59 -17.47
N GLU A 231 22.27 2.36 -17.64
CA GLU A 231 22.59 1.75 -18.95
C GLU A 231 21.34 1.47 -19.80
N LYS A 232 20.13 1.56 -19.20
CA LYS A 232 18.81 1.43 -19.85
C LYS A 232 18.00 2.74 -19.87
N SER A 233 18.68 3.88 -19.70
CA SER A 233 18.20 5.28 -19.75
C SER A 233 16.84 5.58 -19.10
N LEU A 234 16.66 5.19 -17.84
CA LEU A 234 15.54 5.67 -17.00
C LEU A 234 15.96 6.81 -16.04
N ALA A 235 17.15 7.37 -16.20
CA ALA A 235 17.73 8.32 -15.24
C ALA A 235 17.69 9.80 -15.69
N ASP A 236 17.53 10.08 -16.98
CA ASP A 236 17.72 11.45 -17.49
C ASP A 236 16.42 12.28 -17.52
N GLU A 237 15.24 11.67 -17.36
CA GLU A 237 13.98 12.42 -17.21
C GLU A 237 13.70 12.90 -15.77
N ILE A 238 14.61 12.61 -14.84
CA ILE A 238 14.62 13.32 -13.55
C ILE A 238 15.32 14.69 -13.72
N PHE A 239 16.03 14.93 -14.83
CA PHE A 239 16.75 16.17 -15.11
C PHE A 239 16.66 16.61 -16.60
N ASN A 240 15.66 17.45 -16.94
CA ASN A 240 15.55 18.29 -18.15
C ASN A 240 15.58 17.61 -19.56
N VAL A 241 14.47 17.01 -19.99
CA VAL A 241 14.22 16.56 -21.39
C VAL A 241 12.95 17.24 -21.96
N ARG A 242 12.92 17.60 -23.27
CA ARG A 242 11.76 18.19 -23.96
C ARG A 242 11.08 17.22 -24.93
N ILE A 243 9.77 17.07 -24.78
CA ILE A 243 8.91 16.13 -25.53
C ILE A 243 7.97 16.90 -26.46
N SER A 244 7.81 16.46 -27.71
CA SER A 244 6.83 17.01 -28.66
C SER A 244 6.13 15.92 -29.47
N ALA A 245 4.82 16.09 -29.68
CA ALA A 245 3.96 15.14 -30.40
C ALA A 245 3.21 15.85 -31.54
N THR A 246 3.23 15.26 -32.74
CA THR A 246 2.41 15.70 -33.88
C THR A 246 1.75 14.50 -34.55
N GLU A 247 0.54 14.72 -35.07
CA GLU A 247 -0.33 13.65 -35.60
C GLU A 247 0.28 12.85 -36.77
N SER A 248 1.28 13.39 -37.47
CA SER A 248 1.84 12.79 -38.69
C SER A 248 3.24 12.16 -38.53
N GLN A 249 3.97 12.37 -37.43
CA GLN A 249 5.34 11.86 -37.24
C GLN A 249 5.55 10.99 -35.99
N GLY A 250 4.53 10.86 -35.13
CA GLY A 250 4.64 10.14 -33.86
C GLY A 250 5.29 10.98 -32.75
N ILE A 251 5.48 10.38 -31.58
CA ILE A 251 6.09 11.05 -30.42
C ILE A 251 7.59 11.19 -30.69
N SER A 252 8.15 12.39 -30.48
CA SER A 252 9.59 12.62 -30.61
C SER A 252 10.19 13.21 -29.34
N VAL A 253 11.40 12.76 -29.01
CA VAL A 253 12.17 13.21 -27.85
C VAL A 253 13.44 13.86 -28.36
N ASN A 254 13.62 15.16 -28.10
CA ASN A 254 14.73 15.98 -28.63
C ASN A 254 14.96 15.83 -30.15
N GLY A 255 13.88 15.69 -30.94
CA GLY A 255 13.94 15.63 -32.40
C GLY A 255 14.10 14.23 -33.00
N TYR A 256 14.11 13.15 -32.19
CA TYR A 256 14.16 11.76 -32.68
C TYR A 256 12.80 11.05 -32.48
N PRO A 257 12.22 10.44 -33.53
CA PRO A 257 10.89 9.81 -33.46
C PRO A 257 10.92 8.44 -32.77
N VAL A 258 9.91 8.18 -31.92
CA VAL A 258 9.75 6.98 -31.11
C VAL A 258 8.62 6.12 -31.68
N HIS A 259 8.95 4.89 -32.10
CA HIS A 259 7.95 3.94 -32.63
C HIS A 259 7.40 3.04 -31.52
N MET A 260 6.08 3.07 -31.36
CA MET A 260 5.34 2.35 -30.32
C MET A 260 5.26 0.84 -30.59
N THR A 261 6.02 0.03 -29.84
CA THR A 261 5.64 -1.36 -29.56
C THR A 261 6.05 -1.80 -28.14
N SER A 262 5.03 -2.25 -27.39
CA SER A 262 5.04 -2.99 -26.11
C SER A 262 4.93 -2.22 -24.76
N SER A 263 3.70 -2.24 -24.23
CA SER A 263 3.28 -2.27 -22.81
C SER A 263 3.81 -1.25 -21.78
N SER A 264 4.53 -0.22 -22.19
CA SER A 264 5.00 0.90 -21.36
C SER A 264 3.92 1.95 -20.99
N LEU A 265 2.64 1.62 -21.13
CA LEU A 265 1.52 2.52 -20.81
C LEU A 265 1.18 2.59 -19.31
N ASN A 266 1.62 1.62 -18.49
CA ASN A 266 1.45 1.66 -17.03
C ASN A 266 2.48 2.57 -16.32
N GLU A 267 3.54 2.98 -17.02
CA GLU A 267 4.57 3.90 -16.50
C GLU A 267 4.14 5.38 -16.60
N ILE A 268 3.07 5.68 -17.36
CA ILE A 268 2.51 7.04 -17.51
C ILE A 268 1.46 7.34 -16.41
N SER A 269 0.74 6.33 -15.91
CA SER A 269 -0.37 6.53 -14.96
C SER A 269 0.06 6.97 -13.55
N VAL A 270 1.33 6.74 -13.17
CA VAL A 270 1.89 7.19 -11.88
C VAL A 270 2.16 8.71 -11.88
N LEU A 271 2.30 9.32 -13.06
CA LEU A 271 2.51 10.78 -13.19
C LEU A 271 1.20 11.59 -13.13
N ASP A 272 0.04 10.99 -13.42
CA ASP A 272 -1.24 11.71 -13.48
C ASP A 272 -1.81 12.04 -12.09
N LEU A 273 -1.51 11.21 -11.09
CA LEU A 273 -1.98 11.40 -9.70
C LEU A 273 -1.17 12.45 -8.91
N LEU A 274 -0.01 12.86 -9.40
CA LEU A 274 0.83 13.89 -8.75
C LEU A 274 0.56 15.32 -9.26
N VAL A 275 -0.23 15.50 -10.32
CA VAL A 275 -0.48 16.82 -10.94
C VAL A 275 -1.83 17.45 -10.54
N HIS A 276 -2.76 16.69 -9.93
CA HIS A 276 -4.06 17.23 -9.47
C HIS A 276 -4.25 17.36 -7.96
N GLY A 277 -3.17 17.30 -7.17
CA GLY A 277 -3.22 17.44 -5.71
C GLY A 277 -2.53 18.68 -5.12
N VAL A 278 -2.13 19.67 -5.93
CA VAL A 278 -1.63 20.95 -5.43
C VAL A 278 -2.25 22.09 -6.22
N ARG A 279 -3.45 22.48 -5.80
CA ARG A 279 -3.85 23.88 -5.58
C ARG A 279 -4.72 23.95 -4.34
#